data_AF-A0A037ZGK8-F1
#
_entry.id   AF-A0A037ZGK8-F1
#
_cell.length_a   1.000
_cell.length_b   1.000
_cell.length_c   1.000
_cell.angle_alpha   90.00
_cell.angle_beta   90.00
_cell.angle_gamma   90.00
#
_symmetry.space_group_name_H-M   'P 1'
#
loop_
_entity.id
_entity.type
_entity.pdbx_description
1 polymer ?
#
loop_
_entity_poly.entity_id
_entity_poly.type
_entity_poly.pdbx_seq_one_letter_code
_entity_poly.pdbx_strand_id
1 'polypeptide(L)'
;MLTRRHFAALAGSTAAATALPARAQAFDFAETHRALIEGPAPDFFDALLAIEKRGNPDMAASLIQALRFSRGPRDAIDATLRSITGAEPEPGWFEWMLWQEANPQITPHPSFIDFKRDMFLRIDPNFDVFLKPRHLNPDRMKIRLEEITWGGVRKDGIPSLDNPTLITAEAADYMRGDDLVFGVSINGDTRAYPLRIMGWHEMFNEVIGGVPVALAYCTLCGSGILFETQVPGRAEPLIFGSSGFLYRSNKLMFDRATHSLWNQFTGKPVSGKLVDSGIELQQRPVVITTWDQWRADNPDTRVLSLNTGHDRNYGSGVVYADYFASDDLMFPTQVDQRQHRQKDYVFGVRQFGGAKAWPLDAFKRRMVINDGMLDTPLVLIGDQKTRTVRAYERGALEFAGTAENVTDTNGANWKVTEDALLGPNGATLPRVAGHIAYWFAWNGYLGAESELYEG
;
A
#
# COMPACT_ATOMS: atom_id res chain seq x y z
N MET A 1 -61.55 -46.86 -80.12
CA MET A 1 -61.76 -45.49 -80.63
C MET A 1 -61.29 -44.50 -79.58
N LEU A 2 -60.51 -43.49 -79.98
CA LEU A 2 -60.03 -42.37 -79.16
C LEU A 2 -61.21 -41.66 -78.45
N THR A 3 -61.06 -41.01 -77.28
CA THR A 3 -60.39 -39.69 -77.16
C THR A 3 -60.02 -39.24 -75.73
N ARG A 4 -58.93 -38.46 -75.72
CA ARG A 4 -58.26 -37.63 -74.69
C ARG A 4 -59.15 -36.81 -73.73
N ARG A 5 -58.66 -36.64 -72.49
CA ARG A 5 -58.26 -35.33 -71.90
C ARG A 5 -57.38 -35.52 -70.64
N HIS A 6 -56.29 -34.77 -70.58
CA HIS A 6 -55.36 -34.62 -69.44
C HIS A 6 -55.90 -33.58 -68.43
N PHE A 7 -55.53 -33.66 -67.14
CA PHE A 7 -54.70 -32.66 -66.46
C PHE A 7 -54.31 -33.06 -65.03
N ALA A 8 -52.99 -33.00 -64.79
CA ALA A 8 -52.16 -32.87 -63.58
C ALA A 8 -52.71 -33.17 -62.16
N ALA A 9 -51.99 -34.05 -61.46
CA ALA A 9 -52.02 -34.24 -60.01
C ALA A 9 -50.97 -33.35 -59.32
N LEU A 10 -51.37 -32.62 -58.26
CA LEU A 10 -50.44 -32.02 -57.29
C LEU A 10 -50.03 -33.08 -56.27
N ALA A 11 -48.73 -33.35 -56.17
CA ALA A 11 -48.12 -34.05 -55.04
C ALA A 11 -47.44 -33.02 -54.14
N GLY A 12 -47.97 -32.84 -52.92
CA GLY A 12 -47.32 -32.07 -51.87
C GLY A 12 -46.25 -32.92 -51.18
N SER A 13 -44.99 -32.52 -51.30
CA SER A 13 -43.86 -33.09 -50.57
C SER A 13 -43.68 -32.36 -49.23
N THR A 14 -43.91 -33.05 -48.12
CA THR A 14 -43.52 -32.62 -46.77
C THR A 14 -42.02 -32.89 -46.58
N ALA A 15 -41.20 -31.86 -46.76
CA ALA A 15 -39.81 -31.88 -46.31
C ALA A 15 -39.78 -31.62 -44.80
N ALA A 16 -39.56 -32.66 -44.01
CA ALA A 16 -39.20 -32.53 -42.61
C ALA A 16 -37.77 -31.98 -42.52
N ALA A 17 -37.64 -30.67 -42.29
CA ALA A 17 -36.38 -30.06 -41.94
C ALA A 17 -35.99 -30.52 -40.53
N THR A 18 -35.03 -31.44 -40.43
CA THR A 18 -34.34 -31.73 -39.18
C THR A 18 -33.51 -30.49 -38.80
N ALA A 19 -34.09 -29.62 -37.97
CA ALA A 19 -33.35 -28.57 -37.30
C ALA A 19 -32.34 -29.24 -36.35
N LEU A 20 -31.05 -29.18 -36.70
CA LEU A 20 -29.97 -29.39 -35.75
C LEU A 20 -30.13 -28.34 -34.65
N PRO A 21 -30.12 -28.70 -33.36
CA PRO A 21 -30.08 -27.68 -32.31
C PRO A 21 -28.77 -26.92 -32.47
N ALA A 22 -28.86 -25.62 -32.72
CA ALA A 22 -27.72 -24.73 -32.59
C ALA A 22 -27.21 -24.88 -31.15
N ARG A 23 -26.08 -25.59 -30.98
CA ARG A 23 -25.33 -25.55 -29.73
C ARG A 23 -25.05 -24.07 -29.49
N ALA A 24 -25.64 -23.47 -28.46
CA ALA A 24 -25.20 -22.17 -27.98
C ALA A 24 -23.69 -22.30 -27.74
N GLN A 25 -22.90 -21.56 -28.51
CA GLN A 25 -21.45 -21.57 -28.37
C GLN A 25 -21.16 -21.11 -26.93
N ALA A 26 -20.46 -21.94 -26.17
CA ALA A 26 -20.14 -21.63 -24.77
C ALA A 26 -19.34 -20.32 -24.72
N PHE A 27 -19.60 -19.49 -23.72
CA PHE A 27 -18.86 -18.24 -23.53
C PHE A 27 -17.37 -18.53 -23.36
N ASP A 28 -16.54 -18.08 -24.29
CA ASP A 28 -15.09 -18.22 -24.20
C ASP A 28 -14.51 -17.05 -23.40
N PHE A 29 -14.25 -17.30 -22.13
CA PHE A 29 -13.66 -16.31 -21.22
C PHE A 29 -12.25 -15.90 -21.63
N ALA A 30 -11.44 -16.83 -22.15
CA ALA A 30 -10.05 -16.53 -22.49
C ALA A 30 -9.96 -15.65 -23.74
N GLU A 31 -10.77 -15.97 -24.76
CA GLU A 31 -10.90 -15.14 -25.97
C GLU A 31 -11.46 -13.76 -25.62
N THR A 32 -12.53 -13.71 -24.82
CA THR A 32 -13.14 -12.45 -24.37
C THR A 32 -12.12 -11.57 -23.63
N HIS A 33 -11.37 -12.14 -22.68
CA HIS A 33 -10.33 -11.42 -21.94
C HIS A 33 -9.22 -10.89 -22.85
N ARG A 34 -8.78 -11.68 -23.84
CA ARG A 34 -7.80 -11.24 -24.83
C ARG A 34 -8.35 -10.08 -25.66
N ALA A 35 -9.58 -10.19 -26.14
CA ALA A 35 -10.24 -9.18 -26.95
C ALA A 35 -10.38 -7.84 -26.21
N LEU A 36 -10.68 -7.87 -24.90
CA LEU A 36 -10.79 -6.66 -24.07
C LEU A 36 -9.50 -5.82 -24.04
N ILE A 37 -8.32 -6.43 -24.07
CA ILE A 37 -7.04 -5.72 -23.93
C ILE A 37 -6.33 -5.52 -25.26
N GLU A 38 -6.36 -6.53 -26.14
CA GLU A 38 -5.53 -6.59 -27.34
C GLU A 38 -6.33 -6.81 -28.63
N GLY A 39 -7.63 -7.06 -28.52
CA GLY A 39 -8.48 -7.35 -29.68
C GLY A 39 -8.49 -6.18 -30.66
N PRO A 40 -8.56 -6.44 -31.98
CA PRO A 40 -8.98 -5.41 -32.92
C PRO A 40 -10.39 -4.92 -32.56
N ALA A 41 -10.77 -3.75 -33.07
CA ALA A 41 -12.04 -3.12 -32.69
C ALA A 41 -13.28 -4.03 -32.81
N PRO A 42 -13.47 -4.86 -33.86
CA PRO A 42 -14.61 -5.77 -33.94
C PRO A 42 -14.66 -6.75 -32.77
N ASP A 43 -13.57 -7.49 -32.53
CA ASP A 43 -13.46 -8.48 -31.46
C ASP A 43 -13.67 -7.84 -30.07
N PHE A 44 -13.18 -6.62 -29.88
CA PHE A 44 -13.39 -5.86 -28.64
C PHE A 44 -14.89 -5.57 -28.40
N PHE A 45 -15.62 -5.10 -29.41
CA PHE A 45 -17.06 -4.84 -29.27
C PHE A 45 -17.87 -6.13 -29.14
N ASP A 46 -17.50 -7.19 -29.86
CA ASP A 46 -18.12 -8.51 -29.70
C ASP A 46 -17.94 -9.05 -28.28
N ALA A 47 -16.76 -8.84 -27.68
CA ALA A 47 -16.50 -9.19 -26.28
C ALA A 47 -17.36 -8.39 -25.30
N LEU A 48 -17.51 -7.08 -25.48
CA LEU A 48 -18.40 -6.26 -24.64
C LEU A 48 -19.86 -6.71 -24.77
N LEU A 49 -20.35 -6.93 -25.99
CA LEU A 49 -21.71 -7.42 -26.25
C LEU A 49 -21.95 -8.81 -25.65
N ALA A 50 -20.95 -9.69 -25.70
CA ALA A 50 -21.04 -11.01 -25.09
C ALA A 50 -21.12 -10.92 -23.55
N ILE A 51 -20.33 -10.03 -22.93
CA ILE A 51 -20.39 -9.79 -21.47
C ILE A 51 -21.74 -9.21 -21.08
N GLU A 52 -22.22 -8.21 -21.79
CA GLU A 52 -23.52 -7.59 -21.56
C GLU A 52 -24.67 -8.60 -21.69
N LYS A 53 -24.69 -9.39 -22.76
CA LYS A 53 -25.70 -10.44 -22.96
C LYS A 53 -25.68 -11.50 -21.87
N ARG A 54 -24.51 -11.77 -21.27
CA ARG A 54 -24.38 -12.67 -20.12
C ARG A 54 -24.93 -12.04 -18.83
N GLY A 55 -24.85 -10.72 -18.68
CA GLY A 55 -25.53 -9.96 -17.64
C GLY A 55 -25.12 -10.29 -16.21
N ASN A 56 -23.88 -10.77 -16.02
CA ASN A 56 -23.37 -11.18 -14.70
C ASN A 56 -22.19 -10.28 -14.27
N PRO A 57 -22.23 -9.70 -13.06
CA PRO A 57 -21.21 -8.77 -12.58
C PRO A 57 -19.83 -9.41 -12.29
N ASP A 58 -19.69 -10.73 -12.33
CA ASP A 58 -18.40 -11.42 -12.12
C ASP A 58 -17.32 -11.09 -13.18
N MET A 59 -17.70 -10.43 -14.29
CA MET A 59 -16.78 -9.88 -15.31
C MET A 59 -16.40 -8.40 -15.05
N ALA A 60 -16.95 -7.76 -14.02
CA ALA A 60 -16.69 -6.35 -13.73
C ALA A 60 -15.19 -6.09 -13.52
N ALA A 61 -14.50 -6.92 -12.74
CA ALA A 61 -13.06 -6.76 -12.51
C ALA A 61 -12.25 -6.76 -13.82
N SER A 62 -12.63 -7.58 -14.81
CA SER A 62 -11.97 -7.62 -16.12
C SER A 62 -12.17 -6.32 -16.91
N LEU A 63 -13.39 -5.80 -16.92
CA LEU A 63 -13.71 -4.50 -17.55
C LEU A 63 -13.02 -3.34 -16.84
N ILE A 64 -12.90 -3.39 -15.51
CA ILE A 64 -12.15 -2.38 -14.74
C ILE A 64 -10.67 -2.39 -15.13
N GLN A 65 -10.04 -3.56 -15.33
CA GLN A 65 -8.68 -3.58 -15.89
C GLN A 65 -8.65 -3.01 -17.32
N ALA A 66 -9.65 -3.30 -18.13
CA ALA A 66 -9.75 -2.79 -19.50
C ALA A 66 -9.82 -1.25 -19.55
N LEU A 67 -10.49 -0.57 -18.61
CA LEU A 67 -10.51 0.90 -18.54
C LEU A 67 -9.10 1.52 -18.50
N ARG A 68 -8.13 0.79 -17.92
CA ARG A 68 -6.75 1.27 -17.76
C ARG A 68 -5.81 0.77 -18.85
N PHE A 69 -5.96 -0.47 -19.31
CA PHE A 69 -4.98 -1.14 -20.18
C PHE A 69 -5.47 -1.40 -21.61
N SER A 70 -6.77 -1.30 -21.87
CA SER A 70 -7.31 -1.46 -23.22
C SER A 70 -7.01 -0.25 -24.10
N ARG A 71 -6.99 -0.49 -25.41
CA ARG A 71 -7.02 0.56 -26.44
C ARG A 71 -8.45 0.91 -26.91
N GLY A 72 -9.46 0.19 -26.42
CA GLY A 72 -10.85 0.41 -26.76
C GLY A 72 -11.45 1.67 -26.14
N PRO A 73 -12.61 2.12 -26.63
CA PRO A 73 -13.34 3.27 -26.10
C PRO A 73 -13.79 3.06 -24.65
N ARG A 74 -13.37 3.97 -23.76
CA ARG A 74 -13.65 3.88 -22.30
C ARG A 74 -15.13 3.99 -21.97
N ASP A 75 -15.87 4.81 -22.72
CA ASP A 75 -17.32 4.99 -22.61
C ASP A 75 -18.08 3.70 -22.90
N ALA A 76 -17.62 2.89 -23.87
CA ALA A 76 -18.24 1.58 -24.13
C ALA A 76 -17.99 0.58 -22.98
N ILE A 77 -16.79 0.59 -22.39
CA ILE A 77 -16.46 -0.24 -21.22
C ILE A 77 -17.30 0.17 -20.02
N ASP A 78 -17.40 1.48 -19.76
CA ASP A 78 -18.21 2.07 -18.69
C ASP A 78 -19.70 1.72 -18.85
N ALA A 79 -20.26 1.85 -20.05
CA ALA A 79 -21.63 1.45 -20.33
C ALA A 79 -21.87 -0.05 -20.06
N THR A 80 -20.92 -0.91 -20.44
CA THR A 80 -21.00 -2.35 -20.16
C THR A 80 -20.93 -2.64 -18.66
N LEU A 81 -20.06 -1.95 -17.93
CA LEU A 81 -19.98 -2.03 -16.47
C LEU A 81 -21.30 -1.65 -15.82
N ARG A 82 -21.91 -0.52 -16.19
CA ARG A 82 -23.23 -0.08 -15.71
C ARG A 82 -24.29 -1.14 -16.00
N SER A 83 -24.30 -1.69 -17.21
CA SER A 83 -25.27 -2.71 -17.64
C SER A 83 -25.21 -3.99 -16.79
N ILE A 84 -24.01 -4.53 -16.53
CA ILE A 84 -23.87 -5.81 -15.80
C ILE A 84 -23.88 -5.67 -14.27
N THR A 85 -23.63 -4.46 -13.74
CA THR A 85 -23.56 -4.21 -12.29
C THR A 85 -24.78 -3.48 -11.75
N GLY A 86 -25.50 -2.72 -12.58
CA GLY A 86 -26.52 -1.77 -12.17
C GLY A 86 -25.99 -0.57 -11.39
N ALA A 87 -24.67 -0.39 -11.32
CA ALA A 87 -24.04 0.69 -10.58
C ALA A 87 -23.72 1.88 -11.50
N GLU A 88 -23.80 3.09 -10.93
CA GLU A 88 -23.63 4.34 -11.69
C GLU A 88 -22.62 5.29 -11.01
N PRO A 89 -21.36 4.89 -10.77
CA PRO A 89 -20.34 5.83 -10.27
C PRO A 89 -19.98 6.87 -11.36
N GLU A 90 -19.18 7.88 -11.00
CA GLU A 90 -18.54 8.72 -12.01
C GLU A 90 -17.68 7.85 -12.96
N PRO A 91 -17.61 8.16 -14.27
CA PRO A 91 -16.88 7.31 -15.21
C PRO A 91 -15.36 7.39 -14.99
N GLY A 92 -14.70 6.24 -14.96
CA GLY A 92 -13.25 6.21 -14.89
C GLY A 92 -12.70 4.98 -14.17
N TRP A 93 -11.45 4.66 -14.45
CA TRP A 93 -10.79 3.54 -13.78
C TRP A 93 -10.72 3.75 -12.26
N PHE A 94 -10.51 4.98 -11.82
CA PHE A 94 -10.31 5.30 -10.41
C PHE A 94 -11.60 5.03 -9.60
N GLU A 95 -12.73 5.50 -10.12
CA GLU A 95 -14.06 5.45 -9.55
C GLU A 95 -14.60 4.01 -9.55
N TRP A 96 -14.37 3.28 -10.63
CA TRP A 96 -14.74 1.86 -10.67
C TRP A 96 -13.89 0.99 -9.75
N MET A 97 -12.62 1.33 -9.51
CA MET A 97 -11.81 0.64 -8.49
C MET A 97 -12.35 0.92 -7.08
N LEU A 98 -12.78 2.14 -6.78
CA LEU A 98 -13.45 2.47 -5.52
C LEU A 98 -14.76 1.69 -5.36
N TRP A 99 -15.56 1.58 -6.43
CA TRP A 99 -16.75 0.74 -6.45
C TRP A 99 -16.39 -0.74 -6.20
N GLN A 100 -15.35 -1.26 -6.85
CA GLN A 100 -14.91 -2.65 -6.66
C GLN A 100 -14.48 -2.91 -5.21
N GLU A 101 -13.76 -1.96 -4.59
CA GLU A 101 -13.39 -2.04 -3.18
C GLU A 101 -14.61 -2.09 -2.26
N ALA A 102 -15.62 -1.26 -2.53
CA ALA A 102 -16.86 -1.18 -1.76
C ALA A 102 -17.83 -2.36 -1.97
N ASN A 103 -17.59 -3.22 -2.96
CA ASN A 103 -18.47 -4.35 -3.31
C ASN A 103 -17.76 -5.71 -3.20
N PRO A 104 -17.31 -6.12 -1.99
CA PRO A 104 -16.62 -7.39 -1.78
C PRO A 104 -17.47 -8.63 -2.07
N GLN A 105 -18.79 -8.50 -2.10
CA GLN A 105 -19.71 -9.58 -2.46
C GLN A 105 -19.64 -9.98 -3.95
N ILE A 106 -19.10 -9.11 -4.82
CA ILE A 106 -18.95 -9.39 -6.24
C ILE A 106 -17.60 -10.08 -6.45
N THR A 107 -17.63 -11.40 -6.55
CA THR A 107 -16.43 -12.22 -6.79
C THR A 107 -16.14 -12.28 -8.29
N PRO A 108 -14.91 -11.98 -8.75
CA PRO A 108 -14.54 -12.16 -10.14
C PRO A 108 -14.70 -13.61 -10.61
N HIS A 109 -15.07 -13.80 -11.88
CA HIS A 109 -15.10 -15.13 -12.48
C HIS A 109 -13.70 -15.79 -12.38
N PRO A 110 -13.57 -17.12 -12.16
CA PRO A 110 -12.27 -17.78 -12.00
C PRO A 110 -11.24 -17.52 -13.12
N SER A 111 -11.71 -17.26 -14.35
CA SER A 111 -10.84 -16.89 -15.48
C SER A 111 -10.10 -15.56 -15.30
N PHE A 112 -10.52 -14.71 -14.35
CA PHE A 112 -9.87 -13.45 -14.04
C PHE A 112 -8.44 -13.65 -13.53
N ILE A 113 -8.17 -14.76 -12.84
CA ILE A 113 -6.83 -15.06 -12.29
C ILE A 113 -5.78 -15.11 -13.40
N ASP A 114 -6.04 -15.94 -14.42
CA ASP A 114 -5.12 -16.09 -15.56
C ASP A 114 -5.03 -14.80 -16.37
N PHE A 115 -6.16 -14.12 -16.58
CA PHE A 115 -6.19 -12.82 -17.25
C PHE A 115 -5.34 -11.75 -16.56
N LYS A 116 -5.53 -11.56 -15.26
CA LYS A 116 -4.81 -10.58 -14.46
C LYS A 116 -3.32 -10.89 -14.43
N ARG A 117 -2.97 -12.17 -14.29
CA ARG A 117 -1.60 -12.65 -14.32
C ARG A 117 -0.94 -12.37 -15.66
N ASP A 118 -1.55 -12.79 -16.77
CA ASP A 118 -1.00 -12.59 -18.11
C ASP A 118 -0.81 -11.11 -18.43
N MET A 119 -1.77 -10.27 -18.05
CA MET A 119 -1.67 -8.81 -18.18
C MET A 119 -0.44 -8.27 -17.42
N PHE A 120 -0.23 -8.68 -16.17
CA PHE A 120 0.93 -8.25 -15.40
C PHE A 120 2.26 -8.80 -15.95
N LEU A 121 2.32 -10.03 -16.44
CA LEU A 121 3.53 -10.59 -17.03
C LEU A 121 3.94 -9.91 -18.34
N ARG A 122 3.00 -9.33 -19.09
CA ARG A 122 3.31 -8.50 -20.27
C ARG A 122 3.96 -7.18 -19.89
N ILE A 123 3.63 -6.63 -18.72
CA ILE A 123 4.26 -5.42 -18.18
C ILE A 123 5.68 -5.73 -17.71
N ASP A 124 5.84 -6.79 -16.91
CA ASP A 124 7.12 -7.29 -16.43
C ASP A 124 7.08 -8.81 -16.22
N PRO A 125 7.81 -9.59 -17.04
CA PRO A 125 7.90 -11.04 -16.87
C PRO A 125 8.44 -11.45 -15.49
N ASN A 126 9.20 -10.58 -14.81
CA ASN A 126 9.75 -10.87 -13.49
C ASN A 126 8.68 -10.87 -12.38
N PHE A 127 7.45 -10.43 -12.64
CA PHE A 127 6.34 -10.59 -11.70
C PHE A 127 5.92 -12.06 -11.50
N ASP A 128 6.39 -12.98 -12.36
CA ASP A 128 6.08 -14.41 -12.24
C ASP A 128 6.38 -14.98 -10.85
N VAL A 129 7.45 -14.51 -10.21
CA VAL A 129 7.85 -14.99 -8.88
C VAL A 129 6.78 -14.74 -7.81
N PHE A 130 5.99 -13.67 -7.95
CA PHE A 130 4.87 -13.32 -7.06
C PHE A 130 3.57 -13.99 -7.50
N LEU A 131 3.38 -14.13 -8.80
CA LEU A 131 2.10 -14.48 -9.41
C LEU A 131 1.96 -15.95 -9.77
N LYS A 132 2.72 -16.86 -9.16
CA LYS A 132 2.62 -18.30 -9.48
C LYS A 132 1.19 -18.77 -9.26
N PRO A 133 0.57 -19.54 -10.18
CA PRO A 133 -0.85 -19.92 -10.07
C PRO A 133 -1.25 -20.50 -8.72
N ARG A 134 -0.39 -21.33 -8.11
CA ARG A 134 -0.59 -21.91 -6.76
C ARG A 134 -0.70 -20.91 -5.60
N HIS A 135 -0.34 -19.64 -5.82
CA HIS A 135 -0.38 -18.55 -4.83
C HIS A 135 -1.52 -17.54 -5.11
N LEU A 136 -2.22 -17.67 -6.23
CA LEU A 136 -3.30 -16.76 -6.66
C LEU A 136 -4.70 -17.32 -6.36
N ASN A 137 -4.81 -18.48 -5.71
CA ASN A 137 -6.09 -18.96 -5.20
C ASN A 137 -6.59 -18.00 -4.10
N PRO A 138 -7.82 -17.48 -4.15
CA PRO A 138 -8.43 -16.67 -3.09
C PRO A 138 -8.24 -17.23 -1.67
N ASP A 139 -8.33 -18.56 -1.48
CA ASP A 139 -8.15 -19.19 -0.16
C ASP A 139 -6.72 -19.03 0.41
N ARG A 140 -5.77 -18.67 -0.45
CA ARG A 140 -4.34 -18.54 -0.14
C ARG A 140 -3.85 -17.10 -0.17
N MET A 141 -4.74 -16.14 -0.36
CA MET A 141 -4.42 -14.72 -0.31
C MET A 141 -5.12 -14.08 0.89
N LYS A 142 -4.44 -13.15 1.57
CA LYS A 142 -5.05 -12.32 2.62
C LYS A 142 -5.57 -10.98 2.10
N ILE A 143 -5.53 -10.80 0.79
CA ILE A 143 -6.00 -9.62 0.05
C ILE A 143 -6.68 -10.06 -1.24
N ARG A 144 -7.54 -9.21 -1.81
CA ARG A 144 -8.27 -9.50 -3.05
C ARG A 144 -7.42 -9.24 -4.29
N LEU A 145 -7.36 -10.21 -5.21
CA LEU A 145 -6.51 -10.15 -6.40
C LEU A 145 -6.92 -9.02 -7.36
N GLU A 146 -8.23 -8.77 -7.48
CA GLU A 146 -8.80 -7.74 -8.35
C GLU A 146 -8.44 -6.32 -7.92
N GLU A 147 -8.15 -6.11 -6.63
CA GLU A 147 -7.72 -4.81 -6.10
C GLU A 147 -6.19 -4.58 -6.24
N ILE A 148 -5.40 -5.63 -6.49
CA ILE A 148 -3.95 -5.48 -6.70
C ILE A 148 -3.72 -4.69 -7.99
N THR A 149 -2.92 -3.64 -7.87
CA THR A 149 -2.71 -2.66 -8.93
C THR A 149 -1.23 -2.52 -9.27
N TRP A 150 -0.90 -2.38 -10.55
CA TRP A 150 0.46 -2.02 -10.97
C TRP A 150 0.74 -0.54 -10.70
N GLY A 151 1.77 -0.28 -9.89
CA GLY A 151 2.17 1.06 -9.42
C GLY A 151 2.97 1.89 -10.43
N GLY A 152 3.18 1.40 -11.66
CA GLY A 152 3.90 2.11 -12.71
C GLY A 152 5.39 1.76 -12.82
N VAL A 153 5.89 0.83 -12.00
CA VAL A 153 7.30 0.39 -12.02
C VAL A 153 7.41 -1.13 -12.11
N ARG A 154 8.51 -1.60 -12.69
CA ARG A 154 8.88 -3.03 -12.75
C ARG A 154 9.27 -3.55 -11.36
N LYS A 155 9.43 -4.87 -11.21
CA LYS A 155 10.01 -5.48 -10.00
C LYS A 155 11.38 -4.85 -9.75
N ASP A 156 11.61 -4.36 -8.53
CA ASP A 156 12.81 -3.62 -8.13
C ASP A 156 13.09 -2.35 -8.97
N GLY A 157 12.10 -1.82 -9.70
CA GLY A 157 12.23 -0.55 -10.44
C GLY A 157 12.43 0.67 -9.53
N ILE A 158 12.09 0.51 -8.25
CA ILE A 158 12.47 1.38 -7.13
C ILE A 158 13.42 0.55 -6.24
N PRO A 159 14.74 0.62 -6.50
CA PRO A 159 15.71 -0.27 -5.87
C PRO A 159 15.86 0.08 -4.39
N SER A 160 15.77 -0.94 -3.52
CA SER A 160 16.08 -0.79 -2.11
C SER A 160 17.56 -0.51 -1.90
N LEU A 161 17.88 0.21 -0.83
CA LEU A 161 19.25 0.42 -0.39
C LEU A 161 19.66 -0.69 0.58
N ASP A 162 20.58 -1.55 0.18
CA ASP A 162 21.02 -2.66 1.02
C ASP A 162 22.42 -2.34 1.58
N ASN A 163 22.52 -2.10 2.89
CA ASN A 163 23.72 -1.60 3.56
C ASN A 163 24.38 -0.41 2.84
N PRO A 164 23.63 0.68 2.55
CA PRO A 164 24.18 1.84 1.88
C PRO A 164 25.35 2.48 2.63
N THR A 165 26.13 3.29 1.90
CA THR A 165 27.22 4.06 2.51
C THR A 165 26.64 5.15 3.43
N LEU A 166 27.01 5.12 4.70
CA LEU A 166 26.69 6.17 5.67
C LEU A 166 27.96 6.95 6.03
N ILE A 167 27.85 8.27 6.05
CA ILE A 167 28.93 9.21 6.41
C ILE A 167 28.62 9.88 7.75
N THR A 168 29.58 10.62 8.34
CA THR A 168 29.33 11.37 9.58
C THR A 168 28.46 12.60 9.32
N ALA A 169 27.87 13.15 10.37
CA ALA A 169 27.07 14.38 10.28
C ALA A 169 27.89 15.58 9.76
N GLU A 170 29.18 15.68 10.10
CA GLU A 170 30.07 16.74 9.65
C GLU A 170 30.39 16.65 8.16
N ALA A 171 30.47 15.43 7.62
CA ALA A 171 30.76 15.17 6.21
C ALA A 171 29.54 15.37 5.30
N ALA A 172 28.35 15.56 5.86
CA ALA A 172 27.09 15.68 5.13
C ALA A 172 26.77 17.13 4.71
N ASP A 173 27.69 17.76 3.99
CA ASP A 173 27.57 19.14 3.48
C ASP A 173 26.39 19.36 2.52
N TYR A 174 25.89 18.30 1.90
CA TYR A 174 24.74 18.31 1.00
C TYR A 174 23.40 18.46 1.72
N MET A 175 23.34 18.28 3.04
CA MET A 175 22.11 18.37 3.83
C MET A 175 21.74 19.82 4.14
N ARG A 176 20.45 20.16 3.97
CA ARG A 176 19.90 21.43 4.45
C ARG A 176 19.34 21.25 5.86
N GLY A 177 19.38 22.30 6.66
CA GLY A 177 18.91 22.24 8.05
C GLY A 177 17.44 21.82 8.19
N ASP A 178 16.61 22.21 7.23
CA ASP A 178 15.18 21.90 7.14
C ASP A 178 14.86 20.61 6.35
N ASP A 179 15.86 19.91 5.81
CA ASP A 179 15.63 18.59 5.21
C ASP A 179 15.08 17.66 6.27
N LEU A 180 13.97 16.99 5.97
CA LEU A 180 13.42 15.96 6.86
C LEU A 180 14.22 14.66 6.74
N VAL A 181 14.45 14.00 7.87
CA VAL A 181 15.10 12.70 7.97
C VAL A 181 14.21 11.70 8.69
N PHE A 182 14.30 10.43 8.29
CA PHE A 182 13.94 9.32 9.18
C PHE A 182 15.11 9.11 10.14
N GLY A 183 14.91 9.44 11.40
CA GLY A 183 15.85 9.19 12.48
C GLY A 183 15.59 7.84 13.13
N VAL A 184 16.65 7.05 13.27
CA VAL A 184 16.62 5.71 13.88
C VAL A 184 17.73 5.63 14.93
N SER A 185 17.39 5.10 16.10
CA SER A 185 18.35 4.75 17.16
C SER A 185 18.07 3.34 17.63
N ILE A 186 19.09 2.49 17.62
CA ILE A 186 19.02 1.14 18.19
C ILE A 186 20.33 0.88 18.93
N ASN A 187 20.24 0.62 20.23
CA ASN A 187 21.40 0.29 21.08
C ASN A 187 22.55 1.33 20.96
N GLY A 188 22.20 2.62 20.86
CA GLY A 188 23.17 3.72 20.70
C GLY A 188 23.72 3.94 19.29
N ASP A 189 23.39 3.10 18.30
CA ASP A 189 23.70 3.34 16.88
C ASP A 189 22.62 4.24 16.27
N THR A 190 22.95 5.52 16.11
CA THR A 190 22.05 6.55 15.60
C THR A 190 22.31 6.86 14.13
N ARG A 191 21.24 6.82 13.33
CA ARG A 191 21.29 6.96 11.87
C ARG A 191 20.19 7.86 11.36
N ALA A 192 20.52 8.65 10.34
CA ALA A 192 19.59 9.52 9.62
C ALA A 192 19.49 9.12 8.13
N TYR A 193 18.26 8.99 7.64
CA TYR A 193 17.97 8.72 6.23
C TYR A 193 17.12 9.86 5.67
N PRO A 194 17.69 10.76 4.83
CA PRO A 194 16.96 11.91 4.29
C PRO A 194 15.74 11.46 3.48
N LEU A 195 14.57 12.04 3.77
CA LEU A 195 13.32 11.69 3.09
C LEU A 195 13.42 11.91 1.58
N ARG A 196 14.18 12.91 1.13
CA ARG A 196 14.40 13.17 -0.31
C ARG A 196 15.21 12.09 -1.03
N ILE A 197 16.04 11.34 -0.32
CA ILE A 197 16.74 10.16 -0.87
C ILE A 197 15.82 8.94 -0.76
N MET A 198 15.23 8.74 0.42
CA MET A 198 14.29 7.65 0.66
C MET A 198 13.05 7.72 -0.23
N GLY A 199 12.64 8.88 -0.74
CA GLY A 199 11.53 8.98 -1.69
C GLY A 199 11.83 8.32 -3.05
N TRP A 200 13.10 8.18 -3.43
CA TRP A 200 13.50 7.50 -4.68
C TRP A 200 13.79 6.00 -4.52
N HIS A 201 14.07 5.57 -3.30
CA HIS A 201 14.45 4.19 -2.98
C HIS A 201 13.38 3.45 -2.21
N GLU A 202 12.59 4.19 -1.44
CA GLU A 202 11.43 3.77 -0.67
C GLU A 202 11.67 2.62 0.31
N MET A 203 12.91 2.19 0.47
CA MET A 203 13.27 1.05 1.29
C MET A 203 14.77 0.99 1.53
N PHE A 204 15.16 0.54 2.72
CA PHE A 204 16.50 0.01 2.96
C PHE A 204 16.45 -1.30 3.73
N ASN A 205 17.52 -2.10 3.63
CA ASN A 205 17.80 -3.25 4.49
C ASN A 205 19.18 -3.05 5.14
N GLU A 206 19.26 -3.10 6.46
CA GLU A 206 20.50 -2.84 7.21
C GLU A 206 20.58 -3.65 8.51
N VAL A 207 21.74 -3.60 9.16
CA VAL A 207 21.92 -3.96 10.58
C VAL A 207 22.29 -2.69 11.35
N ILE A 208 21.45 -2.29 12.30
CA ILE A 208 21.62 -1.09 13.13
C ILE A 208 21.69 -1.53 14.59
N GLY A 209 22.74 -1.16 15.30
CA GLY A 209 22.89 -1.56 16.71
C GLY A 209 22.87 -3.07 16.95
N GLY A 210 23.28 -3.86 15.94
CA GLY A 210 23.23 -5.33 15.97
C GLY A 210 21.88 -5.96 15.60
N VAL A 211 20.85 -5.16 15.29
CA VAL A 211 19.51 -5.64 14.93
C VAL A 211 19.31 -5.55 13.41
N PRO A 212 19.03 -6.68 12.71
CA PRO A 212 18.63 -6.66 11.31
C PRO A 212 17.27 -5.98 11.14
N VAL A 213 17.23 -4.95 10.31
CA VAL A 213 16.04 -4.13 10.08
C VAL A 213 15.83 -3.82 8.61
N ALA A 214 14.58 -3.51 8.27
CA ALA A 214 14.21 -2.89 7.02
C ALA A 214 13.26 -1.73 7.28
N LEU A 215 13.62 -0.54 6.81
CA LEU A 215 12.65 0.56 6.73
C LEU A 215 11.96 0.46 5.39
N ALA A 216 10.64 0.39 5.41
CA ALA A 216 9.81 0.45 4.22
C ALA A 216 9.05 1.78 4.21
N TYR A 217 9.31 2.63 3.22
CA TYR A 217 8.67 3.93 3.03
C TYR A 217 7.69 3.87 1.86
N CYS A 218 6.38 3.83 2.17
CA CYS A 218 5.35 4.12 1.18
C CYS A 218 5.23 5.64 1.02
N THR A 219 5.88 6.20 0.00
CA THR A 219 5.81 7.65 -0.35
C THR A 219 4.36 8.11 -0.53
N LEU A 220 3.56 7.31 -1.24
CA LEU A 220 2.15 7.57 -1.47
C LEU A 220 1.33 7.63 -0.16
N CYS A 221 1.75 6.86 0.85
CA CYS A 221 1.07 6.79 2.15
C CYS A 221 1.63 7.78 3.16
N GLY A 222 2.69 8.51 2.83
CA GLY A 222 3.43 9.35 3.78
C GLY A 222 4.00 8.56 4.96
N SER A 223 4.23 7.25 4.81
CA SER A 223 4.49 6.33 5.93
C SER A 223 5.78 5.54 5.77
N GLY A 224 6.75 5.82 6.65
CA GLY A 224 7.98 5.05 6.83
C GLY A 224 7.89 4.22 8.09
N ILE A 225 7.99 2.90 7.97
CA ILE A 225 7.89 1.95 9.08
C ILE A 225 9.18 1.14 9.14
N LEU A 226 9.80 1.10 10.32
CA LEU A 226 11.01 0.34 10.58
C LEU A 226 10.64 -1.02 11.19
N PHE A 227 10.94 -2.09 10.47
CA PHE A 227 10.67 -3.46 10.88
C PHE A 227 11.95 -4.18 11.28
N GLU A 228 11.90 -4.97 12.35
CA GLU A 228 12.87 -6.03 12.58
C GLU A 228 12.64 -7.16 11.58
N THR A 229 13.72 -7.65 10.98
CA THR A 229 13.63 -8.65 9.91
C THR A 229 14.10 -10.04 10.33
N GLN A 230 14.73 -10.14 11.50
CA GLN A 230 14.99 -11.43 12.14
C GLN A 230 13.72 -11.91 12.85
N VAL A 231 13.04 -12.89 12.26
CA VAL A 231 11.81 -13.45 12.82
C VAL A 231 12.06 -14.83 13.45
N PRO A 232 11.30 -15.22 14.49
CA PRO A 232 11.44 -16.52 15.14
C PRO A 232 11.33 -17.70 14.15
N GLY A 233 12.19 -18.70 14.32
CA GLY A 233 12.18 -19.91 13.50
C GLY A 233 12.89 -19.79 12.14
N ARG A 234 13.47 -18.64 11.81
CA ARG A 234 14.31 -18.47 10.60
C ARG A 234 15.79 -18.35 10.96
N ALA A 235 16.64 -18.97 10.15
CA ALA A 235 18.09 -18.89 10.30
C ALA A 235 18.67 -17.53 9.87
N GLU A 236 18.08 -16.91 8.85
CA GLU A 236 18.54 -15.64 8.28
C GLU A 236 17.42 -14.59 8.32
N PRO A 237 17.77 -13.31 8.51
CA PRO A 237 16.81 -12.22 8.45
C PRO A 237 16.18 -12.10 7.06
N LEU A 238 14.96 -11.57 7.00
CA LEU A 238 14.30 -11.25 5.75
C LEU A 238 14.95 -10.03 5.10
N ILE A 239 15.23 -10.12 3.80
CA ILE A 239 15.65 -8.97 2.99
C ILE A 239 14.51 -8.63 2.06
N PHE A 240 14.05 -7.38 2.10
CA PHE A 240 12.90 -6.91 1.35
C PHE A 240 13.30 -6.17 0.07
N GLY A 241 12.40 -6.19 -0.90
CA GLY A 241 12.47 -5.39 -2.12
C GLY A 241 11.11 -4.80 -2.49
N SER A 242 11.11 -3.94 -3.52
CA SER A 242 9.90 -3.29 -4.03
C SER A 242 9.26 -4.16 -5.12
N SER A 243 8.02 -4.60 -4.93
CA SER A 243 7.37 -5.48 -5.90
C SER A 243 6.90 -4.76 -7.17
N GLY A 244 6.62 -3.46 -7.08
CA GLY A 244 5.93 -2.68 -8.12
C GLY A 244 4.40 -2.77 -8.06
N PHE A 245 3.86 -3.52 -7.12
CA PHE A 245 2.42 -3.61 -6.87
C PHE A 245 1.97 -2.74 -5.69
N LEU A 246 0.72 -2.30 -5.79
CA LEU A 246 -0.02 -1.61 -4.75
C LEU A 246 -1.28 -2.41 -4.42
N TYR A 247 -1.74 -2.30 -3.18
CA TYR A 247 -3.07 -2.70 -2.74
C TYR A 247 -3.64 -1.52 -1.96
N ARG A 248 -4.84 -1.03 -2.30
CA ARG A 248 -5.46 0.14 -1.64
C ARG A 248 -4.50 1.31 -1.42
N SER A 249 -3.83 1.70 -2.51
CA SER A 249 -2.83 2.78 -2.54
C SER A 249 -1.60 2.60 -1.63
N ASN A 250 -1.43 1.44 -0.99
CA ASN A 250 -0.25 1.09 -0.22
C ASN A 250 0.65 0.11 -0.96
N LYS A 251 1.96 0.26 -0.75
CA LYS A 251 2.98 -0.60 -1.35
C LYS A 251 2.83 -2.05 -0.88
N LEU A 252 2.86 -2.97 -1.84
CA LEU A 252 3.23 -4.36 -1.57
C LEU A 252 4.74 -4.50 -1.71
N MET A 253 5.42 -4.89 -0.63
CA MET A 253 6.83 -5.28 -0.68
C MET A 253 6.94 -6.80 -0.86
N PHE A 254 8.14 -7.31 -1.11
CA PHE A 254 8.38 -8.75 -1.15
C PHE A 254 9.65 -9.13 -0.42
N ASP A 255 9.68 -10.32 0.18
CA ASP A 255 10.93 -10.86 0.72
C ASP A 255 11.68 -11.65 -0.37
N ARG A 256 12.98 -11.41 -0.51
CA ARG A 256 13.80 -12.01 -1.58
C ARG A 256 14.02 -13.52 -1.41
N ALA A 257 13.94 -14.02 -0.17
CA ALA A 257 14.17 -15.42 0.13
C ALA A 257 13.03 -16.33 -0.35
N THR A 258 11.78 -15.89 -0.19
CA THR A 258 10.60 -16.70 -0.48
C THR A 258 9.73 -16.14 -1.62
N HIS A 259 9.94 -14.87 -1.99
CA HIS A 259 9.10 -14.11 -2.91
C HIS A 259 7.65 -14.00 -2.45
N SER A 260 7.40 -14.04 -1.14
CA SER A 260 6.06 -13.74 -0.62
C SER A 260 5.82 -12.24 -0.73
N LEU A 261 4.60 -11.85 -1.06
CA LEU A 261 4.18 -10.44 -1.02
C LEU A 261 3.78 -10.10 0.42
N TRP A 262 4.12 -8.90 0.85
CA TRP A 262 3.85 -8.37 2.17
C TRP A 262 3.17 -7.02 2.06
N ASN A 263 2.18 -6.79 2.92
CA ASN A 263 1.60 -5.46 3.08
C ASN A 263 2.56 -4.59 3.88
N GLN A 264 3.01 -3.46 3.32
CA GLN A 264 3.98 -2.59 3.97
C GLN A 264 3.42 -1.98 5.25
N PHE A 265 2.13 -1.66 5.29
CA PHE A 265 1.50 -0.98 6.43
C PHE A 265 1.34 -1.89 7.65
N THR A 266 0.99 -3.17 7.43
CA THR A 266 0.74 -4.13 8.52
C THR A 266 1.95 -5.00 8.84
N GLY A 267 2.96 -5.08 7.97
CA GLY A 267 4.10 -5.97 8.16
C GLY A 267 3.73 -7.46 8.09
N LYS A 268 2.64 -7.82 7.39
CA LYS A 268 2.15 -9.20 7.26
C LYS A 268 2.27 -9.73 5.83
N PRO A 269 2.55 -11.03 5.65
CA PRO A 269 2.54 -11.66 4.33
C PRO A 269 1.10 -11.80 3.84
N VAL A 270 0.85 -11.44 2.59
CA VAL A 270 -0.49 -11.42 1.98
C VAL A 270 -0.66 -12.42 0.83
N SER A 271 0.44 -12.91 0.27
CA SER A 271 0.47 -14.00 -0.71
C SER A 271 1.85 -14.66 -0.73
N GLY A 272 1.94 -15.88 -1.26
CA GLY A 272 3.20 -16.61 -1.41
C GLY A 272 3.41 -17.70 -0.37
N LYS A 273 4.67 -18.00 -0.05
CA LYS A 273 5.02 -19.13 0.84
C LYS A 273 4.77 -18.83 2.32
N LEU A 274 4.80 -17.56 2.72
CA LEU A 274 4.69 -17.14 4.11
C LEU A 274 3.28 -16.69 4.51
N VAL A 275 2.30 -16.71 3.59
CA VAL A 275 0.96 -16.15 3.81
C VAL A 275 0.18 -16.72 5.01
N ASP A 276 0.42 -17.99 5.36
CA ASP A 276 -0.21 -18.66 6.51
C ASP A 276 0.78 -18.91 7.66
N SER A 277 1.91 -18.21 7.68
CA SER A 277 2.95 -18.37 8.70
C SER A 277 2.59 -17.75 10.06
N GLY A 278 1.59 -16.86 10.10
CA GLY A 278 1.26 -16.06 11.28
C GLY A 278 2.29 -14.97 11.60
N ILE A 279 3.28 -14.74 10.74
CA ILE A 279 4.30 -13.71 10.97
C ILE A 279 3.69 -12.31 10.83
N GLU A 280 3.95 -11.48 11.83
CA GLU A 280 3.77 -10.03 11.84
C GLU A 280 5.13 -9.42 12.23
N LEU A 281 5.67 -8.54 11.39
CA LEU A 281 6.98 -7.94 11.67
C LEU A 281 6.89 -6.98 12.86
N GLN A 282 7.82 -7.14 13.80
CA GLN A 282 7.94 -6.23 14.94
C GLN A 282 8.40 -4.85 14.46
N GLN A 283 7.69 -3.80 14.89
CA GLN A 283 8.07 -2.41 14.61
C GLN A 283 9.07 -1.90 15.62
N ARG A 284 10.00 -1.07 15.14
CA ARG A 284 10.90 -0.25 15.97
C ARG A 284 10.53 1.22 15.83
N PRO A 285 10.80 2.04 16.86
CA PRO A 285 10.60 3.49 16.77
C PRO A 285 11.39 4.08 15.60
N VAL A 286 10.72 4.96 14.84
CA VAL A 286 11.32 5.83 13.85
C VAL A 286 10.72 7.22 14.03
N VAL A 287 11.53 8.26 13.94
CA VAL A 287 11.06 9.64 14.02
C VAL A 287 11.25 10.34 12.68
N ILE A 288 10.29 11.17 12.28
CA ILE A 288 10.51 12.17 11.24
C ILE A 288 10.82 13.49 11.94
N THR A 289 11.96 14.10 11.63
CA THR A 289 12.30 15.44 12.15
C THR A 289 13.23 16.15 11.17
N THR A 290 13.56 17.42 11.42
CA THR A 290 14.50 18.17 10.59
C THR A 290 15.93 17.74 10.86
N TRP A 291 16.80 17.87 9.87
CA TRP A 291 18.21 17.54 10.01
C TRP A 291 18.90 18.35 11.10
N ASP A 292 18.60 19.64 11.23
CA ASP A 292 19.16 20.49 12.29
C ASP A 292 18.80 19.97 13.68
N GLN A 293 17.52 19.62 13.90
CA GLN A 293 17.07 19.07 15.18
C GLN A 293 17.72 17.72 15.45
N TRP A 294 17.70 16.81 14.46
CA TRP A 294 18.30 15.48 14.60
C TRP A 294 19.79 15.54 14.94
N ARG A 295 20.56 16.38 14.24
CA ARG A 295 22.00 16.54 14.45
C ARG A 295 22.31 17.19 15.81
N ALA A 296 21.48 18.12 16.27
CA ALA A 296 21.64 18.72 17.59
C ALA A 296 21.43 17.68 18.70
N ASP A 297 20.44 16.81 18.54
CA ASP A 297 20.11 15.75 19.50
C ASP A 297 21.06 14.55 19.42
N ASN A 298 21.64 14.29 18.24
CA ASN A 298 22.48 13.13 17.93
C ASN A 298 23.74 13.56 17.14
N PRO A 299 24.72 14.23 17.77
CA PRO A 299 25.89 14.76 17.06
C PRO A 299 26.75 13.67 16.40
N ASP A 300 26.85 12.49 17.01
CA ASP A 300 27.62 11.36 16.50
C ASP A 300 26.87 10.52 15.44
N THR A 301 25.68 10.97 15.00
CA THR A 301 24.87 10.24 14.03
C THR A 301 25.61 10.02 12.72
N ARG A 302 25.32 8.87 12.10
CA ARG A 302 25.67 8.64 10.69
C ARG A 302 24.48 9.00 9.81
N VAL A 303 24.74 9.41 8.57
CA VAL A 303 23.70 9.83 7.62
C VAL A 303 23.94 9.23 6.23
N LEU A 304 22.85 8.87 5.56
CA LEU A 304 22.87 8.24 4.24
C LEU A 304 23.54 9.13 3.18
N SER A 305 24.65 8.66 2.63
CA SER A 305 25.39 9.34 1.56
C SER A 305 24.58 9.46 0.25
N LEU A 306 24.90 10.48 -0.56
CA LEU A 306 24.44 10.58 -1.94
C LEU A 306 25.01 9.47 -2.85
N ASN A 307 26.10 8.81 -2.43
CA ASN A 307 26.65 7.67 -3.16
C ASN A 307 25.84 6.39 -2.90
N THR A 308 24.60 6.38 -3.39
CA THR A 308 23.68 5.25 -3.25
C THR A 308 23.90 4.15 -4.30
N GLY A 309 24.81 4.39 -5.27
CA GLY A 309 24.97 3.53 -6.45
C GLY A 309 23.93 3.78 -7.55
N HIS A 310 23.10 4.83 -7.43
CA HIS A 310 22.05 5.16 -8.39
C HIS A 310 22.10 6.64 -8.80
N ASP A 311 21.90 6.89 -10.10
CA ASP A 311 21.76 8.24 -10.65
C ASP A 311 20.30 8.71 -10.53
N ARG A 312 20.04 9.57 -9.55
CA ARG A 312 18.73 10.15 -9.25
C ARG A 312 18.89 11.59 -8.81
N ASN A 313 17.86 12.40 -9.03
CA ASN A 313 17.82 13.77 -8.53
C ASN A 313 17.36 13.80 -7.06
N TYR A 314 18.31 13.69 -6.13
CA TYR A 314 18.05 13.78 -4.68
C TYR A 314 17.78 15.21 -4.18
N GLY A 315 17.48 16.19 -5.05
CA GLY A 315 17.13 17.54 -4.62
C GLY A 315 15.90 17.57 -3.69
N SER A 316 15.90 18.48 -2.71
CA SER A 316 14.78 18.65 -1.79
C SER A 316 13.51 19.05 -2.55
N GLY A 317 12.41 18.34 -2.29
CA GLY A 317 11.11 18.59 -2.93
C GLY A 317 10.99 18.13 -4.38
N VAL A 318 11.96 17.37 -4.93
CA VAL A 318 11.89 16.90 -6.34
C VAL A 318 11.02 15.65 -6.47
N VAL A 319 11.24 14.65 -5.62
CA VAL A 319 10.57 13.35 -5.73
C VAL A 319 9.10 13.47 -5.32
N TYR A 320 8.19 12.99 -6.17
CA TYR A 320 6.73 13.07 -5.96
C TYR A 320 6.20 14.49 -5.66
N ALA A 321 6.84 15.55 -6.19
CA ALA A 321 6.49 16.95 -5.91
C ALA A 321 4.99 17.25 -6.11
N ASP A 322 4.45 16.93 -7.28
CA ASP A 322 3.05 17.17 -7.63
C ASP A 322 2.09 16.39 -6.72
N TYR A 323 2.47 15.17 -6.34
CA TYR A 323 1.67 14.34 -5.47
C TYR A 323 1.60 14.89 -4.05
N PHE A 324 2.70 15.42 -3.52
CA PHE A 324 2.73 16.05 -2.20
C PHE A 324 2.04 17.42 -2.17
N ALA A 325 1.93 18.09 -3.32
CA ALA A 325 1.27 19.39 -3.47
C ALA A 325 -0.25 19.28 -3.72
N SER A 326 -0.76 18.10 -4.08
CA SER A 326 -2.19 17.85 -4.31
C SER A 326 -2.83 17.11 -3.14
N ASP A 327 -4.12 17.35 -2.90
CA ASP A 327 -4.93 16.56 -1.98
C ASP A 327 -5.30 15.18 -2.57
N ASP A 328 -5.17 14.98 -3.89
CA ASP A 328 -5.65 13.80 -4.62
C ASP A 328 -4.75 12.57 -4.45
N LEU A 329 -5.34 11.38 -4.42
CA LEU A 329 -4.59 10.13 -4.42
C LEU A 329 -4.17 9.75 -5.85
N MET A 330 -2.96 9.21 -6.00
CA MET A 330 -2.47 8.72 -7.31
C MET A 330 -3.11 7.39 -7.69
N PHE A 331 -3.54 6.63 -6.68
CA PHE A 331 -4.26 5.37 -6.81
C PHE A 331 -5.50 5.41 -5.90
N PRO A 332 -6.60 4.74 -6.28
CA PRO A 332 -7.84 4.76 -5.53
C PRO A 332 -7.77 3.86 -4.28
N THR A 333 -8.37 4.36 -3.20
CA THR A 333 -8.78 3.55 -2.05
C THR A 333 -9.92 4.25 -1.33
N GLN A 334 -10.83 3.48 -0.74
CA GLN A 334 -11.87 4.02 0.13
C GLN A 334 -11.25 4.66 1.37
N VAL A 335 -11.80 5.78 1.79
CA VAL A 335 -11.38 6.49 3.00
C VAL A 335 -12.55 7.23 3.61
N ASP A 336 -12.74 7.07 4.92
CA ASP A 336 -13.71 7.83 5.68
C ASP A 336 -13.17 9.24 5.96
N GLN A 337 -13.67 10.24 5.23
CA GLN A 337 -13.23 11.63 5.37
C GLN A 337 -14.09 12.48 6.31
N ARG A 338 -14.94 11.86 7.16
CA ARG A 338 -15.84 12.60 8.06
C ARG A 338 -15.10 13.47 9.09
N GLN A 339 -13.95 12.99 9.59
CA GLN A 339 -13.17 13.69 10.63
C GLN A 339 -11.84 14.26 10.10
N HIS A 340 -11.24 13.60 9.11
CA HIS A 340 -9.93 13.97 8.55
C HIS A 340 -9.97 13.86 7.04
N ARG A 341 -9.28 14.76 6.35
CA ARG A 341 -9.08 14.66 4.90
C ARG A 341 -8.11 13.51 4.61
N GLN A 342 -8.22 12.92 3.43
CA GLN A 342 -7.46 11.72 3.05
C GLN A 342 -5.94 11.83 3.26
N LYS A 343 -5.35 13.02 3.04
CA LYS A 343 -3.91 13.29 3.24
C LYS A 343 -3.59 14.11 4.51
N ASP A 344 -4.52 14.23 5.45
CA ASP A 344 -4.14 14.72 6.78
C ASP A 344 -3.18 13.71 7.43
N TYR A 345 -2.14 14.19 8.10
CA TYR A 345 -1.18 13.31 8.76
C TYR A 345 -1.68 12.89 10.15
N VAL A 346 -1.45 11.62 10.47
CA VAL A 346 -1.62 11.06 11.81
C VAL A 346 -0.32 10.41 12.26
N PHE A 347 -0.07 10.43 13.57
CA PHE A 347 0.89 9.53 14.20
C PHE A 347 0.10 8.35 14.76
N GLY A 348 0.51 7.14 14.42
CA GLY A 348 -0.20 5.94 14.80
C GLY A 348 0.66 4.97 15.58
N VAL A 349 0.07 4.36 16.60
CA VAL A 349 0.63 3.25 17.35
C VAL A 349 -0.22 2.02 17.09
N ARG A 350 0.43 0.88 16.82
CA ARG A 350 -0.22 -0.43 16.74
C ARG A 350 0.45 -1.38 17.70
N GLN A 351 -0.36 -2.11 18.45
CA GLN A 351 0.08 -3.22 19.28
C GLN A 351 -0.89 -4.38 19.12
N PHE A 352 -0.57 -5.53 19.71
CA PHE A 352 -1.47 -6.66 19.70
C PHE A 352 -2.81 -6.27 20.35
N GLY A 353 -3.91 -6.48 19.63
CA GLY A 353 -5.26 -6.22 20.13
C GLY A 353 -5.78 -4.79 19.95
N GLY A 354 -5.00 -3.85 19.42
CA GLY A 354 -5.48 -2.48 19.21
C GLY A 354 -4.56 -1.56 18.43
N ALA A 355 -5.15 -0.52 17.88
CA ALA A 355 -4.45 0.57 17.20
C ALA A 355 -5.05 1.91 17.64
N LYS A 356 -4.23 2.96 17.65
CA LYS A 356 -4.73 4.32 17.87
C LYS A 356 -3.93 5.33 17.08
N ALA A 357 -4.62 6.34 16.56
CA ALA A 357 -4.02 7.45 15.84
C ALA A 357 -4.29 8.81 16.51
N TRP A 358 -3.27 9.65 16.48
CA TRP A 358 -3.29 11.05 16.88
C TRP A 358 -3.09 11.93 15.66
N PRO A 359 -4.06 12.78 15.28
CA PRO A 359 -3.89 13.75 14.21
C PRO A 359 -2.72 14.68 14.52
N LEU A 360 -1.85 14.94 13.55
CA LEU A 360 -0.70 15.82 13.78
C LEU A 360 -1.14 17.23 14.18
N ASP A 361 -2.33 17.65 13.74
CA ASP A 361 -2.95 18.91 14.12
C ASP A 361 -3.17 19.07 15.64
N ALA A 362 -3.26 17.98 16.41
CA ALA A 362 -3.31 18.03 17.87
C ALA A 362 -2.04 18.68 18.47
N PHE A 363 -0.90 18.51 17.79
CA PHE A 363 0.39 19.07 18.20
C PHE A 363 0.57 20.55 17.82
N LYS A 364 -0.42 21.21 17.20
CA LYS A 364 -0.39 22.67 16.96
C LYS A 364 -0.42 23.48 18.25
N ARG A 365 -1.18 23.01 19.23
CA ARG A 365 -1.48 23.75 20.47
C ARG A 365 -0.82 23.15 21.71
N ARG A 366 -0.52 21.85 21.67
CA ARG A 366 0.08 21.10 22.78
C ARG A 366 1.22 20.23 22.23
N MET A 367 2.46 20.51 22.62
CA MET A 367 3.60 19.69 22.22
C MET A 367 3.71 18.39 23.02
N VAL A 368 3.04 18.33 24.17
CA VAL A 368 2.99 17.15 25.04
C VAL A 368 1.52 16.76 25.22
N ILE A 369 1.18 15.52 24.86
CA ILE A 369 -0.16 14.94 24.98
C ILE A 369 -0.04 13.73 25.88
N ASN A 370 -0.75 13.74 27.01
CA ASN A 370 -0.95 12.54 27.82
C ASN A 370 -2.25 11.88 27.41
N ASP A 371 -2.15 10.61 27.03
CA ASP A 371 -3.27 9.79 26.59
C ASP A 371 -2.92 8.32 26.90
N GLY A 372 -3.50 7.38 26.18
CA GLY A 372 -3.12 5.98 26.17
C GLY A 372 -3.73 5.24 24.99
N MET A 373 -3.34 3.98 24.84
CA MET A 373 -3.97 3.04 23.92
C MET A 373 -4.13 1.71 24.66
N LEU A 374 -5.34 1.13 24.62
CA LEU A 374 -5.70 0.00 25.47
C LEU A 374 -5.39 0.35 26.95
N ASP A 375 -4.72 -0.56 27.68
CA ASP A 375 -4.30 -0.37 29.07
C ASP A 375 -2.90 0.26 29.20
N THR A 376 -2.34 0.83 28.13
CA THR A 376 -1.00 1.44 28.14
C THR A 376 -1.11 2.96 28.15
N PRO A 377 -0.82 3.63 29.29
CA PRO A 377 -0.73 5.09 29.34
C PRO A 377 0.48 5.56 28.54
N LEU A 378 0.26 6.53 27.65
CA LEU A 378 1.28 7.08 26.77
C LEU A 378 1.43 8.59 26.97
N VAL A 379 2.67 9.06 26.88
CA VAL A 379 2.97 10.48 26.63
C VAL A 379 3.50 10.60 25.21
N LEU A 380 2.86 11.44 24.40
CA LEU A 380 3.30 11.80 23.05
C LEU A 380 3.90 13.19 23.07
N ILE A 381 5.14 13.31 22.59
CA ILE A 381 5.88 14.56 22.50
C ILE A 381 6.13 14.85 21.03
N GLY A 382 5.59 15.95 20.52
CA GLY A 382 5.63 16.22 19.09
C GLY A 382 5.46 17.66 18.65
N ASP A 383 5.70 17.88 17.37
CA ASP A 383 5.57 19.15 16.66
C ASP A 383 5.02 18.88 15.25
N GLN A 384 3.86 19.46 14.98
CA GLN A 384 3.15 19.34 13.72
C GLN A 384 3.99 19.86 12.52
N LYS A 385 4.77 20.93 12.70
CA LYS A 385 5.52 21.58 11.60
C LYS A 385 6.63 20.68 11.08
N THR A 386 7.33 20.02 11.99
CA THR A 386 8.45 19.12 11.68
C THR A 386 8.02 17.66 11.52
N ARG A 387 6.72 17.36 11.73
CA ARG A 387 6.14 16.01 11.76
C ARG A 387 6.77 15.10 12.81
N THR A 388 7.36 15.71 13.83
CA THR A 388 8.02 15.01 14.93
C THR A 388 6.96 14.50 15.87
N VAL A 389 6.95 13.20 16.17
CA VAL A 389 6.20 12.63 17.30
C VAL A 389 7.01 11.50 17.91
N ARG A 390 7.13 11.50 19.23
CA ARG A 390 7.78 10.48 20.05
C ARG A 390 6.80 10.02 21.12
N ALA A 391 6.53 8.73 21.21
CA ALA A 391 5.62 8.16 22.21
C ALA A 391 6.38 7.32 23.23
N TYR A 392 6.07 7.49 24.52
CA TYR A 392 6.68 6.74 25.62
C TYR A 392 5.62 6.20 26.56
N GLU A 393 5.88 5.06 27.19
CA GLU A 393 5.02 4.52 28.25
C GLU A 393 5.18 5.36 29.52
N ARG A 394 4.18 6.16 29.87
CA ARG A 394 4.28 7.11 31.00
C ARG A 394 3.96 6.53 32.37
N GLY A 395 3.41 5.31 32.41
CA GLY A 395 2.86 4.75 33.63
C GLY A 395 1.79 5.68 34.24
N ALA A 396 1.90 5.98 35.53
CA ALA A 396 0.98 6.89 36.21
C ALA A 396 1.36 8.38 36.12
N LEU A 397 2.51 8.71 35.51
CA LEU A 397 2.99 10.08 35.42
C LEU A 397 2.23 10.84 34.33
N GLU A 398 2.02 12.13 34.55
CA GLU A 398 1.47 13.08 33.59
C GLU A 398 2.53 14.14 33.30
N PHE A 399 2.60 14.59 32.05
CA PHE A 399 3.66 15.47 31.56
C PHE A 399 3.14 16.77 30.95
N ALA A 400 3.96 17.82 30.99
CA ALA A 400 3.68 19.10 30.35
C ALA A 400 4.96 19.70 29.76
N GLY A 401 4.81 20.81 29.02
CA GLY A 401 5.93 21.60 28.51
C GLY A 401 6.13 21.49 26.99
N THR A 402 7.39 21.53 26.57
CA THR A 402 7.84 21.45 25.17
C THR A 402 8.78 20.26 24.98
N ALA A 403 9.21 19.97 23.75
CA ALA A 403 10.17 18.91 23.48
C ALA A 403 11.52 19.12 24.20
N GLU A 404 11.93 20.37 24.40
CA GLU A 404 13.19 20.75 25.05
C GLU A 404 13.08 20.81 26.57
N ASN A 405 11.87 21.04 27.09
CA ASN A 405 11.59 21.22 28.51
C ASN A 405 10.34 20.41 28.90
N VAL A 406 10.48 19.09 28.95
CA VAL A 406 9.42 18.19 29.42
C VAL A 406 9.49 18.07 30.94
N THR A 407 8.38 18.33 31.61
CA THR A 407 8.28 18.18 33.07
C THR A 407 7.14 17.24 33.46
N ASP A 408 7.33 16.46 34.52
CA ASP A 408 6.22 15.71 35.13
C ASP A 408 5.39 16.59 36.08
N THR A 409 4.25 16.06 36.55
CA THR A 409 3.38 16.75 37.53
C THR A 409 4.04 17.05 38.88
N ASN A 410 5.18 16.42 39.20
CA ASN A 410 5.96 16.71 40.40
C ASN A 410 6.99 17.83 40.17
N GLY A 411 7.08 18.36 38.94
CA GLY A 411 8.01 19.40 38.54
C GLY A 411 9.40 18.91 38.20
N ALA A 412 9.62 17.60 38.04
CA ALA A 412 10.92 17.09 37.64
C ALA A 412 11.11 17.20 36.12
N ASN A 413 12.33 17.53 35.70
CA ASN A 413 12.70 17.61 34.27
C ASN A 413 13.01 16.22 33.70
N TRP A 414 12.55 15.98 32.48
CA TRP A 414 12.78 14.77 31.73
C TRP A 414 13.45 15.09 30.38
N LYS A 415 14.45 14.30 30.01
CA LYS A 415 15.16 14.41 28.74
C LYS A 415 14.56 13.46 27.71
N VAL A 416 14.09 14.02 26.61
CA VAL A 416 13.64 13.28 25.43
C VAL A 416 14.85 12.65 24.74
N THR A 417 14.83 11.33 24.52
CA THR A 417 15.83 10.62 23.72
C THR A 417 15.17 9.61 22.80
N GLU A 418 15.90 9.06 21.83
CA GLU A 418 15.29 8.12 20.89
C GLU A 418 14.95 6.76 21.50
N ASP A 419 15.74 6.29 22.47
CA ASP A 419 15.55 4.97 23.08
C ASP A 419 14.59 4.99 24.29
N ALA A 420 14.54 6.10 25.04
CA ALA A 420 13.69 6.26 26.23
C ALA A 420 13.44 7.74 26.59
N LEU A 421 12.48 7.99 27.49
CA LEU A 421 12.34 9.28 28.18
C LEU A 421 13.08 9.16 29.51
N LEU A 422 14.11 9.99 29.71
CA LEU A 422 15.04 9.88 30.85
C LEU A 422 14.70 10.89 31.93
N GLY A 423 14.47 10.40 33.15
CA GLY A 423 14.03 11.20 34.29
C GLY A 423 15.09 11.34 35.39
N PRO A 424 14.72 11.99 36.51
CA PRO A 424 15.59 12.12 37.67
C PRO A 424 15.97 10.76 38.25
N ASN A 425 17.12 10.69 38.93
CA ASN A 425 17.61 9.49 39.63
C ASN A 425 17.75 8.24 38.73
N GLY A 426 17.91 8.42 37.41
CA GLY A 426 18.06 7.32 36.47
C GLY A 426 16.75 6.64 36.08
N ALA A 427 15.59 7.26 36.33
CA ALA A 427 14.32 6.76 35.84
C ALA A 427 14.30 6.73 34.31
N THR A 428 13.74 5.67 33.73
CA THR A 428 13.65 5.49 32.28
C THR A 428 12.26 5.02 31.89
N LEU A 429 11.63 5.69 30.94
CA LEU A 429 10.34 5.29 30.38
C LEU A 429 10.54 4.77 28.95
N PRO A 430 10.11 3.54 28.62
CA PRO A 430 10.34 2.94 27.31
C PRO A 430 9.75 3.74 26.16
N ARG A 431 10.47 3.79 25.03
CA ARG A 431 9.95 4.30 23.76
C ARG A 431 8.99 3.29 23.13
N VAL A 432 7.85 3.77 22.67
CA VAL A 432 6.85 2.99 21.93
C VAL A 432 7.04 3.19 20.43
N ALA A 433 7.01 2.08 19.69
CA ALA A 433 7.05 2.11 18.23
C ALA A 433 5.73 2.67 17.68
N GLY A 434 5.85 3.69 16.84
CA GLY A 434 4.77 4.28 16.07
C GLY A 434 5.33 4.96 14.84
N HIS A 435 4.45 5.39 13.94
CA HIS A 435 4.88 5.99 12.68
C HIS A 435 3.89 7.06 12.21
N ILE A 436 4.38 7.96 11.37
CA ILE A 436 3.55 8.93 10.65
C ILE A 436 2.92 8.24 9.44
N ALA A 437 1.67 8.57 9.14
CA ALA A 437 0.98 8.16 7.92
C ALA A 437 -0.05 9.20 7.49
N TYR A 438 -0.44 9.19 6.22
CA TYR A 438 -1.68 9.83 5.78
C TYR A 438 -2.91 9.08 6.31
N TRP A 439 -3.97 9.84 6.55
CA TRP A 439 -5.22 9.32 7.09
C TRP A 439 -5.81 8.19 6.24
N PHE A 440 -5.80 8.29 4.91
CA PHE A 440 -6.35 7.24 4.05
C PHE A 440 -5.67 5.88 4.28
N ALA A 441 -4.36 5.88 4.52
CA ALA A 441 -3.60 4.65 4.75
C ALA A 441 -3.93 4.09 6.14
N TRP A 442 -3.96 4.95 7.16
CA TRP A 442 -4.33 4.51 8.51
C TRP A 442 -5.77 3.97 8.57
N ASN A 443 -6.72 4.72 8.03
CA ASN A 443 -8.14 4.37 7.99
C ASN A 443 -8.39 3.09 7.16
N GLY A 444 -7.81 2.99 5.96
CA GLY A 444 -8.06 1.88 5.04
C GLY A 444 -7.55 0.53 5.56
N TYR A 445 -6.52 0.54 6.42
CA TYR A 445 -5.93 -0.69 6.96
C TYR A 445 -6.34 -1.00 8.39
N LEU A 446 -6.65 0.03 9.20
CA LEU A 446 -6.85 -0.12 10.64
C LEU A 446 -8.13 0.53 11.15
N GLY A 447 -8.87 1.28 10.33
CA GLY A 447 -9.94 2.17 10.79
C GLY A 447 -11.05 1.49 11.60
N ALA A 448 -11.39 0.24 11.29
CA ALA A 448 -12.39 -0.53 12.05
C ALA A 448 -11.88 -1.01 13.42
N GLU A 449 -10.57 -1.12 13.58
CA GLU A 449 -9.87 -1.63 14.78
C GLU A 449 -9.10 -0.51 15.52
N SER A 450 -9.22 0.74 15.05
CA SER A 450 -8.44 1.87 15.54
C SER A 450 -9.30 2.85 16.31
N GLU A 451 -8.83 3.21 17.50
CA GLU A 451 -9.29 4.40 18.20
C GLU A 451 -8.73 5.66 17.54
N LEU A 452 -9.44 6.78 17.65
CA LEU A 452 -8.96 8.12 17.28
C LEU A 452 -8.89 8.99 18.51
N TYR A 453 -7.86 9.83 18.58
CA TYR A 453 -7.72 10.82 19.63
C TYR A 453 -8.84 11.87 19.57
N GLU A 454 -9.57 12.05 20.67
CA GLU A 454 -10.76 12.93 20.74
C GLU A 454 -10.48 14.36 21.24
N GLY A 455 -9.27 14.65 21.77
CA GLY A 455 -8.83 16.01 22.15
C GLY A 455 -8.71 16.30 23.64
#